data_AF-A0AAV4JM13-F1
#
_entry.id   AF-A0AAV4JM13-F1
#
_cell.length_a   1.000
_cell.length_b   1.000
_cell.length_c   1.000
_cell.angle_alpha   90.00
_cell.angle_beta   90.00
_cell.angle_gamma   90.00
#
_symmetry.space_group_name_H-M   'P 1'
#
loop_
_entity.id
_entity.type
_entity.pdbx_description
1 polymer ?
#
loop_
_entity_poly.entity_id
_entity_poly.type
_entity_poly.pdbx_seq_one_letter_code
_entity_poly.pdbx_strand_id
1 'polypeptide(L)'
;MADVGERLLQQLMKRKLGYAGHIMRGSSGPLLQLSLEGKIEGKREQGRPRRNWMDDVKEWSGSISCGDTKWKPRTEENRGEWSDMVANLDRDGT
;
A
#
# COMPACT_ATOMS: atom_id res chain seq x y z
N MET A 1 16.77 22.87 -3.13
CA MET A 1 15.39 23.02 -3.64
C MET A 1 14.92 21.61 -3.93
N ALA A 2 13.94 21.08 -3.20
CA ALA A 2 13.38 19.76 -3.53
C ALA A 2 12.88 19.80 -4.98
N ASP A 3 13.31 18.81 -5.76
CA ASP A 3 13.01 18.75 -7.19
C ASP A 3 11.48 18.62 -7.39
N VAL A 4 10.92 19.27 -8.40
CA VAL A 4 9.47 19.21 -8.66
C VAL A 4 8.98 17.76 -8.80
N GLY A 5 9.83 16.87 -9.31
CA GLY A 5 9.56 15.44 -9.41
C GLY A 5 9.38 14.76 -8.06
N GLU A 6 10.21 15.07 -7.07
CA GLU A 6 10.15 14.50 -5.73
C GLU A 6 8.81 14.82 -5.04
N ARG A 7 8.37 16.07 -5.16
CA ARG A 7 7.09 16.53 -4.59
C ARG A 7 5.88 15.89 -5.28
N LEU A 8 5.95 15.63 -6.58
CA LEU A 8 4.89 14.93 -7.31
C LEU A 8 4.82 13.45 -6.91
N LEU A 9 5.97 12.81 -6.73
CA LEU A 9 6.08 11.42 -6.32
C LEU A 9 5.47 11.22 -4.92
N GLN A 10 5.77 12.11 -3.97
CA GLN A 10 5.16 12.10 -2.62
C GLN A 10 3.63 12.24 -2.68
N GLN A 11 3.10 13.13 -3.52
CA GLN A 11 1.65 13.28 -3.68
C GLN A 11 0.99 12.02 -4.26
N LEU A 12 1.65 11.38 -5.23
CA LEU A 12 1.19 10.13 -5.81
C LEU A 12 1.18 9.00 -4.77
N MET A 13 2.24 8.86 -3.98
CA MET A 13 2.32 7.87 -2.90
C MET A 13 1.20 8.03 -1.89
N LYS A 14 0.96 9.27 -1.43
CA LYS A 14 -0.14 9.60 -0.50
C LYS A 14 -1.51 9.23 -1.06
N ARG A 15 -1.79 9.59 -2.31
CA ARG A 15 -3.07 9.26 -2.97
C ARG A 15 -3.23 7.75 -3.13
N LYS A 16 -2.16 7.06 -3.53
CA LYS A 16 -2.12 5.62 -3.72
C LYS A 16 -2.36 4.88 -2.40
N LEU A 17 -1.71 5.26 -1.31
CA LEU A 17 -1.95 4.68 0.02
C LEU A 17 -3.34 5.02 0.58
N GLY A 18 -3.79 6.27 0.42
CA GLY A 18 -5.13 6.67 0.84
C GLY A 18 -6.23 5.83 0.17
N TYR A 19 -6.08 5.58 -1.13
CA TYR A 19 -7.01 4.75 -1.89
C TYR A 19 -6.91 3.25 -1.53
N ALA A 20 -5.71 2.73 -1.27
CA ALA A 20 -5.52 1.37 -0.77
C ALA A 20 -6.28 1.15 0.55
N GLY A 21 -6.14 2.10 1.49
CA GLY A 21 -6.89 2.08 2.74
C GLY A 21 -8.41 2.22 2.56
N HIS A 22 -8.89 2.89 1.51
CA HIS A 22 -10.31 2.93 1.16
C HIS A 22 -10.84 1.58 0.64
N ILE A 23 -10.11 0.92 -0.26
CA ILE A 23 -10.46 -0.41 -0.79
C ILE A 23 -10.51 -1.44 0.35
N MET A 24 -9.52 -1.43 1.23
CA MET A 24 -9.41 -2.39 2.35
C MET A 24 -10.53 -2.28 3.39
N ARG A 25 -11.26 -1.15 3.40
CA ARG A 25 -12.44 -0.96 4.26
C ARG A 25 -13.72 -1.54 3.64
N GLY A 26 -13.64 -2.15 2.47
CA GLY A 26 -14.80 -2.70 1.76
C GLY A 26 -15.68 -1.64 1.10
N SER A 27 -15.32 -0.35 1.18
CA SER A 27 -16.09 0.75 0.58
C SER A 27 -16.15 0.69 -0.95
N SER A 28 -15.20 -0.01 -1.58
CA SER A 28 -15.15 -0.20 -3.04
C SER A 28 -15.66 -1.58 -3.49
N GLY A 29 -16.23 -2.37 -2.57
CA GLY A 29 -16.76 -3.70 -2.86
C GLY A 29 -15.71 -4.82 -2.84
N PRO A 30 -16.17 -6.09 -2.76
CA PRO A 30 -15.31 -7.25 -2.52
C PRO A 30 -14.36 -7.55 -3.69
N LEU A 31 -14.75 -7.22 -4.92
CA LEU A 31 -13.93 -7.49 -6.11
C LEU A 31 -12.62 -6.70 -6.11
N LEU A 32 -12.68 -5.41 -5.77
CA LEU A 32 -11.48 -4.56 -5.73
C LEU A 32 -10.55 -4.98 -4.60
N GLN A 33 -11.11 -5.42 -3.47
CA GLN A 33 -10.33 -6.01 -2.38
C GLN A 33 -9.64 -7.31 -2.82
N LEU A 34 -10.37 -8.24 -3.43
CA LEU A 34 -9.82 -9.50 -3.93
C LEU A 34 -8.76 -9.28 -5.02
N SER A 35 -8.98 -8.29 -5.88
CA SER A 35 -8.01 -7.89 -6.90
C SER A 35 -6.73 -7.34 -6.29
N LEU A 36 -6.86 -6.48 -5.28
CA LEU A 36 -5.73 -5.88 -4.61
C LEU A 36 -4.94 -6.91 -3.80
N GLU A 37 -5.61 -7.79 -3.08
CA GLU A 37 -5.01 -8.92 -2.35
C GLU A 37 -4.44 -10.01 -3.28
N GLY A 38 -4.77 -9.95 -4.58
CA GLY A 38 -4.34 -10.96 -5.54
C GLY A 38 -4.98 -12.33 -5.29
N LYS A 39 -6.21 -12.37 -4.80
CA LYS A 39 -7.00 -13.59 -4.57
C LYS A 39 -7.98 -13.91 -5.71
N ILE A 40 -7.82 -13.25 -6.87
CA ILE A 40 -8.61 -13.56 -8.07
C ILE A 40 -8.25 -14.96 -8.57
N GLU A 41 -9.27 -15.75 -8.88
CA GLU A 41 -9.13 -17.07 -9.48
C GLU A 41 -8.50 -16.99 -10.87
N GLY A 42 -7.47 -17.80 -11.13
CA GLY A 42 -6.77 -17.84 -12.42
C GLY A 42 -5.34 -18.36 -12.30
N LYS A 43 -4.81 -18.93 -13.38
CA LYS A 43 -3.41 -19.40 -13.43
C LYS A 43 -2.49 -18.20 -13.64
N ARG A 44 -1.68 -17.87 -12.63
CA ARG A 44 -0.57 -16.91 -12.80
C ARG A 44 0.53 -17.53 -13.66
N GLU A 45 1.24 -16.70 -14.41
CA GLU A 45 2.47 -17.13 -15.06
C GLU A 45 3.46 -17.66 -14.02
N GLN A 46 4.11 -18.76 -14.37
CA GLN A 46 5.09 -19.41 -13.52
C GLN A 46 6.39 -18.60 -13.57
N GLY A 47 6.79 -17.98 -12.46
CA GLY A 47 7.96 -17.10 -12.39
C GLY A 47 7.90 -16.10 -11.24
N ARG A 48 8.88 -15.19 -11.18
CA ARG A 48 8.88 -14.10 -10.19
C ARG A 48 7.69 -13.18 -10.48
N PRO A 49 6.75 -12.97 -9.53
CA PRO A 49 5.64 -12.07 -9.74
C PRO A 49 6.15 -10.65 -10.02
N ARG A 50 5.49 -9.96 -10.95
CA ARG A 50 5.73 -8.55 -11.20
C ARG A 50 5.38 -7.77 -9.93
N ARG A 51 6.15 -6.70 -9.66
CA ARG A 51 5.87 -5.75 -8.58
C ARG A 51 4.46 -5.21 -8.77
N ASN A 52 3.61 -5.43 -7.77
CA ASN A 52 2.22 -5.00 -7.78
C ASN A 52 2.01 -3.89 -6.74
N TRP A 53 0.82 -3.31 -6.74
CA TRP A 53 0.48 -2.22 -5.83
C TRP A 53 0.60 -2.61 -4.34
N MET A 54 0.31 -3.85 -3.96
CA MET A 54 0.49 -4.30 -2.57
C MET A 54 1.97 -4.35 -2.17
N ASP A 55 2.86 -4.65 -3.10
CA ASP A 55 4.30 -4.61 -2.83
C ASP A 55 4.76 -3.18 -2.54
N ASP A 56 4.26 -2.19 -3.29
CA ASP A 56 4.53 -0.78 -3.01
C ASP A 56 3.97 -0.34 -1.65
N VAL A 57 2.74 -0.76 -1.33
CA VAL A 57 2.10 -0.42 -0.05
C VAL A 57 2.89 -1.00 1.12
N LYS A 58 3.40 -2.25 1.00
CA LYS A 58 4.23 -2.89 2.03
C LYS A 58 5.60 -2.21 2.19
N GLU A 59 6.22 -1.83 1.08
CA GLU A 59 7.49 -1.12 1.06
C GLU A 59 7.36 0.25 1.73
N TRP A 60 6.30 1.00 1.41
CA TRP A 60 6.06 2.33 1.96
C TRP A 60 5.51 2.31 3.39
N SER A 61 4.86 1.22 3.82
CA SER A 61 4.39 1.06 5.21
C SER A 61 5.50 0.59 6.17
N GLY A 62 6.77 0.65 5.75
CA GLY A 62 7.92 0.25 6.59
C GLY A 62 8.00 -1.24 6.89
N SER A 63 7.24 -2.09 6.17
CA SER A 63 7.21 -3.53 6.38
C SER A 63 8.17 -4.24 5.43
N ILE A 64 9.47 -3.93 5.56
CA ILE A 64 10.53 -4.84 5.10
C ILE A 64 11.35 -5.23 6.33
N SER A 65 10.86 -6.25 7.04
CA SER A 65 11.76 -7.22 7.64
C SER A 65 11.33 -8.61 7.17
N CYS A 66 12.32 -9.33 6.66
CA CYS A 66 12.30 -10.77 6.47
C CYS A 66 11.79 -11.44 7.76
N GLY A 67 10.59 -12.01 7.73
CA GLY A 67 10.01 -12.75 8.85
C GLY A 67 8.61 -12.25 9.21
N ASP A 68 7.61 -13.02 8.79
CA ASP A 68 6.28 -13.20 9.42
C ASP A 68 5.65 -12.03 10.20
N THR A 69 5.76 -10.79 9.71
CA THR A 69 4.91 -9.71 10.19
C THR A 69 3.65 -9.74 9.35
N LYS A 70 2.62 -10.44 9.86
CA LYS A 70 1.30 -10.58 9.25
C LYS A 70 0.77 -9.18 8.90
N TRP A 71 0.81 -8.81 7.62
CA TRP A 71 0.22 -7.56 7.12
C TRP A 71 -1.19 -7.40 7.71
N LYS A 72 -1.40 -6.32 8.46
CA LYS A 72 -2.71 -5.97 9.00
C LYS A 72 -3.39 -5.03 8.00
N PRO A 73 -4.50 -5.43 7.34
CA PRO A 73 -5.30 -4.49 6.57
C PRO A 73 -5.68 -3.30 7.43
N ARG A 74 -5.92 -2.14 6.82
CA ARG A 74 -6.46 -0.97 7.52
C ARG A 74 -7.84 -1.30 8.10
N THR A 75 -7.88 -1.78 9.34
CA THR A 75 -9.08 -1.97 10.15
C THR A 75 -9.41 -0.68 10.90
N GLU A 76 -10.62 -0.58 11.45
CA GLU A 76 -11.05 0.59 12.24
C GLU A 76 -10.09 0.85 13.43
N GLU A 77 -9.56 -0.22 14.01
CA GLU A 77 -8.59 -0.21 15.11
C GLU A 77 -7.23 0.40 14.71
N ASN A 78 -6.78 0.18 13.47
CA ASN A 78 -5.47 0.62 12.97
C ASN A 78 -5.50 1.98 12.24
N ARG A 79 -6.57 2.76 12.43
CA ARG A 79 -6.84 3.99 11.67
C ARG A 79 -5.81 5.09 11.95
N GLY A 80 -5.40 5.24 13.22
CA GLY A 80 -4.39 6.20 13.64
C GLY A 80 -3.04 5.88 13.02
N GLU A 81 -2.58 4.64 13.17
CA GLU A 81 -1.33 4.15 12.60
C GLU A 81 -1.25 4.34 11.07
N TRP A 82 -2.35 4.09 10.35
CA TRP A 82 -2.39 4.35 8.90
C TRP A 82 -2.34 5.82 8.52
N SER A 83 -2.99 6.68 9.32
CA SER A 83 -2.93 8.12 9.11
C SER A 83 -1.52 8.64 9.38
N ASP A 84 -0.90 8.15 10.45
CA ASP A 84 0.46 8.51 10.85
C ASP A 84 1.49 8.02 9.84
N MET A 85 1.36 6.79 9.34
CA MET A 85 2.20 6.28 8.25
C MET A 85 2.12 7.18 7.01
N VAL A 86 0.90 7.52 6.55
CA VAL A 86 0.71 8.38 5.37
C VAL A 86 1.24 9.80 5.60
N ALA A 87 1.14 10.33 6.83
CA ALA A 87 1.69 11.62 7.20
C ALA A 87 3.22 11.61 7.32
N ASN A 88 3.80 10.49 7.75
CA ASN A 88 5.23 10.33 7.96
C ASN A 88 6.02 10.00 6.67
N LEU A 89 5.35 9.68 5.56
CA LEU A 89 5.98 9.52 4.23
C LEU A 89 6.76 10.75 3.75
N ASP A 90 6.48 11.94 4.30
CA ASP A 90 7.21 13.16 3.96
C ASP A 90 8.56 13.29 4.68
N ARG A 91 8.84 12.49 5.72
CA ARG A 91 10.08 12.59 6.54
C ARG A 91 11.21 11.71 6.05
N ASP A 92 10.88 10.54 5.49
CA ASP A 92 11.89 9.61 4.98
C ASP A 92 12.16 9.95 3.51
N GLY A 93 12.85 11.09 3.31
CA GLY A 93 13.42 11.44 2.02
C GLY A 93 14.30 10.29 1.54
N THR A 94 13.87 9.63 0.47
CA THR A 94 14.66 8.65 -0.28
C THR A 94 15.09 9.27 -1.59
#